data_AF-A0A1B6KA48-F1
#
_entry.id   AF-A0A1B6KA48-F1
#
_cell.length_a   1.000
_cell.length_b   1.000
_cell.length_c   1.000
_cell.angle_alpha   90.00
_cell.angle_beta   90.00
_cell.angle_gamma   90.00
#
_symmetry.space_group_name_H-M   'P 1'
#
loop_
_entity.id
_entity.type
_entity.pdbx_description
1 polymer ?
#
loop_
_entity_poly.entity_id
_entity_poly.type
_entity_poly.pdbx_seq_one_letter_code
_entity_poly.pdbx_strand_id
1 'polypeptide(L)'
;HNHKMVEQYSVNNKLTTMLRPSVTLVKNIKLSVYSDSQGRGIGQYLEKTNPNKIKAFGCVMPNARLLQVAEAALQERDDVVFLIGGTNDTLQDDIIPIYKLLEENLVKLS
;
A
#
# COMPACT_ATOMS: atom_id res chain seq x y z
N HIS A 1 45.62 -33.08 -59.33
CA HIS A 1 46.18 -31.81 -58.84
C HIS A 1 45.14 -30.72 -59.01
N ASN A 2 44.34 -30.46 -57.97
CA ASN A 2 43.65 -29.18 -57.74
C ASN A 2 42.99 -29.23 -56.36
N HIS A 3 43.67 -28.59 -55.40
CA HIS A 3 43.12 -28.12 -54.16
C HIS A 3 41.97 -27.14 -54.43
N LYS A 4 40.88 -27.25 -53.67
CA LYS A 4 40.25 -26.08 -53.05
C LYS A 4 39.36 -26.52 -51.90
N MET A 5 39.78 -26.07 -50.72
CA MET A 5 39.10 -26.25 -49.44
C MET A 5 37.79 -25.47 -49.47
N VAL A 6 36.72 -26.08 -48.94
CA VAL A 6 35.48 -25.39 -48.63
C VAL A 6 35.60 -24.93 -47.18
N GLU A 7 35.65 -23.62 -46.99
CA GLU A 7 35.71 -22.97 -45.68
C GLU A 7 34.46 -23.31 -44.87
N GLN A 8 34.69 -23.79 -43.64
CA GLN A 8 33.67 -23.98 -42.62
C GLN A 8 33.12 -22.60 -42.23
N TYR A 9 31.82 -22.38 -42.46
CA TYR A 9 31.10 -21.25 -41.88
C TYR A 9 31.07 -21.41 -40.36
N SER A 10 31.94 -20.65 -39.68
CA SER A 10 31.91 -20.47 -38.24
C SER A 10 30.68 -19.63 -37.90
N VAL A 11 29.61 -20.29 -37.43
CA VAL A 11 28.43 -19.60 -36.91
C VAL A 11 28.84 -18.95 -35.60
N ASN A 12 29.08 -17.64 -35.65
CA ASN A 12 29.28 -16.79 -34.49
C ASN A 12 28.06 -16.88 -33.58
N ASN A 13 28.11 -17.76 -32.57
CA ASN A 13 27.26 -17.72 -31.38
C ASN A 13 27.62 -16.47 -30.56
N LYS A 14 27.27 -15.29 -31.07
CA LYS A 14 27.10 -14.12 -30.22
C LYS A 14 25.83 -14.35 -29.42
N LEU A 15 26.01 -14.80 -28.19
CA LEU A 15 25.01 -14.75 -27.12
C LEU A 15 24.31 -13.37 -27.19
N THR A 16 23.11 -13.34 -27.74
CA THR A 16 22.14 -12.30 -27.47
C THR A 16 21.71 -12.50 -26.01
N THR A 17 22.47 -11.93 -25.08
CA THR A 17 22.01 -11.70 -23.71
C THR A 17 20.78 -10.81 -23.81
N MET A 18 19.61 -11.45 -23.86
CA MET A 18 18.33 -10.79 -23.68
C MET A 18 18.38 -10.15 -22.29
N LEU A 19 18.53 -8.83 -22.25
CA LEU A 19 18.31 -8.02 -21.06
C LEU A 19 16.87 -8.31 -20.63
N ARG A 20 16.71 -9.18 -19.64
CA ARG A 20 15.40 -9.38 -18.99
C ARG A 20 15.01 -8.01 -18.44
N PRO A 21 13.82 -7.48 -18.76
CA PRO A 21 13.34 -6.29 -18.08
C PRO A 21 13.35 -6.61 -16.59
N SER A 22 14.05 -5.79 -15.81
CA SER A 22 14.01 -5.84 -14.36
C SER A 22 12.56 -5.68 -13.94
N VAL A 23 11.93 -6.79 -13.54
CA VAL A 23 10.57 -6.78 -12.99
C VAL A 23 10.67 -6.04 -11.66
N THR A 24 10.33 -4.76 -11.68
CA THR A 24 10.15 -4.00 -10.44
C THR A 24 8.99 -4.66 -9.70
N LEU A 25 9.30 -5.41 -8.65
CA LEU A 25 8.29 -6.05 -7.82
C LEU A 25 7.49 -4.92 -7.15
N VAL A 26 6.29 -4.64 -7.65
CA VAL A 26 5.40 -3.66 -7.02
C VAL A 26 4.98 -4.27 -5.68
N LYS A 27 5.47 -3.70 -4.58
CA LYS A 27 5.07 -4.14 -3.24
C LYS A 27 3.56 -3.91 -3.10
N ASN A 28 2.81 -4.98 -2.87
CA ASN A 28 1.42 -4.88 -2.47
C ASN A 28 1.36 -4.28 -1.07
N ILE A 29 0.75 -3.10 -0.96
CA ILE A 29 0.54 -2.39 0.31
C ILE A 29 -0.68 -3.00 0.98
N LYS A 30 -0.52 -3.43 2.23
CA LYS A 30 -1.65 -3.76 3.10
C LYS A 30 -2.09 -2.52 3.86
N LEU A 31 -3.37 -2.22 3.78
CA LEU A 31 -3.95 -1.04 4.39
C LEU A 31 -5.14 -1.44 5.25
N SER A 32 -5.18 -1.00 6.49
CA SER A 32 -6.32 -1.19 7.37
C SER A 32 -7.01 0.13 7.65
N VAL A 33 -8.31 0.21 7.33
CA VAL A 33 -9.17 1.36 7.61
C VAL A 33 -10.01 1.07 8.85
N TYR A 34 -9.88 1.89 9.88
CA TYR A 34 -10.75 1.89 11.03
C TYR A 34 -11.58 3.15 11.00
N SER A 35 -12.90 3.00 11.12
CA SER A 35 -13.79 4.13 11.08
C SER A 35 -14.93 4.07 12.06
N ASP A 36 -15.46 5.24 12.39
CA ASP A 36 -16.83 5.34 12.88
C ASP A 36 -17.83 5.02 11.73
N SER A 37 -19.10 5.31 11.96
CA SER A 37 -20.18 5.16 10.99
C SER A 37 -19.86 5.63 9.55
N GLN A 38 -19.03 6.67 9.35
CA GLN A 38 -18.84 7.34 8.06
C GLN A 38 -17.82 6.68 7.13
N GLY A 39 -16.94 5.78 7.61
CA GLY A 39 -15.91 5.17 6.76
C GLY A 39 -16.33 3.88 6.03
N ARG A 40 -17.63 3.55 6.06
CA ARG A 40 -18.15 2.34 5.42
C ARG A 40 -17.85 2.31 3.92
N GLY A 41 -17.20 1.23 3.47
CA GLY A 41 -16.93 0.99 2.05
C GLY A 41 -15.66 1.64 1.50
N ILE A 42 -14.95 2.47 2.27
CA ILE A 42 -13.72 3.13 1.80
C ILE A 42 -12.64 2.14 1.38
N GLY A 43 -12.44 1.06 2.14
CA GLY A 43 -11.49 0.01 1.76
C GLY A 43 -11.76 -0.58 0.36
N GLN A 44 -13.04 -0.81 0.03
CA GLN A 44 -13.43 -1.33 -1.29
C GLN A 44 -13.15 -0.33 -2.41
N TYR A 45 -13.36 0.97 -2.17
CA TYR A 45 -13.03 2.00 -3.15
C TYR A 45 -11.51 2.11 -3.35
N LEU A 46 -10.71 1.97 -2.29
CA LEU A 46 -9.25 1.97 -2.38
C LEU A 46 -8.73 0.81 -3.22
N GLU A 47 -9.23 -0.41 -3.01
CA GLU A 47 -8.85 -1.57 -3.82
C GLU A 47 -9.26 -1.40 -5.30
N LYS A 48 -10.48 -0.91 -5.56
CA LYS A 48 -10.97 -0.70 -6.93
C LYS A 48 -10.18 0.35 -7.70
N THR A 49 -9.75 1.42 -7.03
CA THR A 49 -8.97 2.50 -7.65
C THR A 49 -7.48 2.15 -7.78
N ASN A 50 -7.00 1.20 -6.99
CA ASN A 50 -5.58 0.77 -6.97
C ASN A 50 -5.45 -0.76 -7.12
N PRO A 51 -5.92 -1.33 -8.24
CA PRO A 51 -5.94 -2.78 -8.43
C PRO A 51 -4.52 -3.34 -8.40
N ASN A 52 -4.34 -4.45 -7.67
CA ASN A 52 -3.06 -5.15 -7.51
C ASN A 52 -1.92 -4.27 -6.92
N LYS A 53 -2.27 -3.18 -6.23
CA LYS A 53 -1.32 -2.32 -5.52
C LYS A 53 -1.67 -2.18 -4.06
N ILE A 54 -2.97 -2.06 -3.75
CA ILE A 54 -3.48 -1.94 -2.39
C ILE A 54 -4.41 -3.12 -2.12
N LYS A 55 -4.22 -3.75 -0.97
CA LYS A 55 -5.19 -4.65 -0.36
C LYS A 55 -5.69 -3.98 0.92
N ALA A 56 -6.99 -3.73 1.01
CA ALA A 56 -7.57 -2.94 2.07
C ALA A 56 -8.51 -3.78 2.95
N PHE A 57 -8.29 -3.73 4.27
CA PHE A 57 -9.25 -4.17 5.27
C PHE A 57 -10.02 -2.96 5.81
N GLY A 58 -11.29 -3.16 6.16
CA GLY A 58 -12.14 -2.10 6.70
C GLY A 58 -12.90 -2.57 7.94
N CYS A 59 -12.70 -1.88 9.06
CA CYS A 59 -13.42 -2.05 10.31
C CYS A 59 -14.27 -0.80 10.58
N VAL A 60 -15.58 -0.96 10.56
CA VAL A 60 -16.54 0.13 10.83
C VAL A 60 -17.15 -0.12 12.21
N MET A 61 -17.04 0.86 13.10
CA MET A 61 -17.55 0.83 14.47
C MET A 61 -18.66 1.88 14.62
N PRO A 62 -19.93 1.51 14.37
CA PRO A 62 -21.04 2.45 14.46
C PRO A 62 -21.17 3.02 15.87
N ASN A 63 -21.39 4.33 15.98
CA ASN A 63 -21.51 5.07 17.26
C ASN A 63 -20.29 4.97 18.18
N ALA A 64 -19.13 4.54 17.66
CA ALA A 64 -17.89 4.58 18.42
C ALA A 64 -17.30 5.98 18.39
N ARG A 65 -16.72 6.39 19.52
CA ARG A 65 -15.90 7.59 19.59
C ARG A 65 -14.60 7.38 18.83
N LEU A 66 -14.00 8.46 18.31
CA LEU A 66 -12.71 8.38 17.62
C LEU A 66 -11.63 7.68 18.47
N LEU A 67 -11.61 7.89 19.79
CA LEU A 67 -10.66 7.20 20.67
C LEU A 67 -10.83 5.68 20.64
N GLN A 68 -12.07 5.17 20.62
CA GLN A 68 -12.34 3.74 20.55
C GLN A 68 -11.96 3.15 19.19
N VAL A 69 -12.14 3.94 18.12
CA VAL A 69 -11.66 3.60 16.77
C VAL A 69 -10.13 3.50 16.76
N ALA A 70 -9.44 4.45 17.39
CA ALA A 70 -7.98 4.43 17.51
C ALA A 70 -7.47 3.26 18.36
N GLU A 71 -8.13 2.97 19.49
CA GLU A 71 -7.81 1.83 20.35
C GLU A 71 -7.94 0.49 19.61
N ALA A 72 -8.98 0.32 18.81
CA ALA A 72 -9.16 -0.88 17.99
C ALA A 72 -8.05 -1.06 16.95
N ALA A 73 -7.49 0.06 16.46
CA ALA A 73 -6.44 0.05 15.46
C ALA A 73 -5.03 -0.20 16.03
N LEU A 74 -4.82 -0.06 17.34
CA LEU A 74 -3.50 -0.25 17.99
C LEU A 74 -2.91 -1.65 17.81
N GLN A 75 -3.77 -2.65 17.60
CA GLN A 75 -3.35 -4.04 17.43
C GLN A 75 -2.95 -4.36 15.99
N GLU A 76 -3.19 -3.44 15.05
CA GLU A 76 -2.96 -3.68 13.64
C GLU A 76 -1.48 -3.62 13.27
N ARG A 77 -1.10 -4.40 12.25
CA ARG A 77 0.29 -4.58 11.82
C ARG A 77 0.48 -4.40 10.32
N ASP A 78 -0.55 -3.94 9.62
CA ASP A 78 -0.51 -3.61 8.20
C ASP A 78 0.47 -2.47 7.88
N ASP A 79 0.86 -2.35 6.61
CA ASP A 79 1.82 -1.33 6.17
C ASP A 79 1.31 0.09 6.43
N VAL A 80 -0.01 0.29 6.37
CA VAL A 80 -0.69 1.55 6.63
C VAL A 80 -1.95 1.31 7.45
N VAL A 81 -2.13 2.11 8.51
CA VAL A 81 -3.36 2.14 9.31
C VAL A 81 -3.98 3.52 9.18
N PHE A 82 -5.24 3.56 8.73
CA PHE A 82 -5.99 4.79 8.46
C PHE A 82 -7.18 4.90 9.41
N LEU A 83 -7.29 6.03 10.13
CA LEU A 83 -8.36 6.28 11.09
C LEU A 83 -9.32 7.32 10.53
N ILE A 84 -10.63 7.05 10.60
CA ILE A 84 -11.68 7.95 10.12
C ILE A 84 -12.73 8.10 11.21
N GLY A 85 -12.88 9.30 11.77
CA GLY A 85 -13.96 9.62 12.69
C GLY A 85 -14.66 10.90 12.27
N GLY A 86 -15.97 10.93 12.42
CA GLY A 86 -16.75 12.16 12.33
C GLY A 86 -16.62 13.00 13.59
N THR A 87 -16.86 14.30 13.45
CA THR A 87 -16.91 15.27 14.56
C THR A 87 -18.24 15.20 15.34
N ASN A 88 -19.06 14.17 15.13
CA ASN A 88 -20.43 14.11 15.64
C ASN A 88 -20.55 13.65 17.10
N ASP A 89 -19.44 13.47 17.82
CA ASP A 89 -19.48 13.44 19.28
C ASP A 89 -19.63 14.87 19.80
N THR A 90 -20.66 15.08 20.61
CA THR A 90 -21.01 16.35 21.26
C THR A 90 -20.02 16.75 22.37
N LEU A 91 -18.74 16.41 22.23
CA LEU A 91 -17.68 16.69 23.20
C LEU A 91 -16.47 17.24 22.45
N GLN A 92 -16.47 18.56 22.34
CA GLN A 92 -15.48 19.41 21.71
C GLN A 92 -14.17 19.53 22.52
N ASP A 93 -14.01 18.76 23.58
CA ASP A 93 -12.90 18.92 24.51
C ASP A 93 -11.90 17.77 24.31
N ASP A 94 -10.82 18.10 23.61
CA ASP A 94 -9.51 17.41 23.66
C ASP A 94 -9.18 16.32 22.60
N ILE A 95 -9.57 16.54 21.34
CA ILE A 95 -9.01 15.80 20.17
C ILE A 95 -7.66 16.36 19.68
N ILE A 96 -7.24 17.53 20.16
CA ILE A 96 -5.98 18.20 19.76
C ILE A 96 -4.74 17.34 20.00
N PRO A 97 -4.58 16.61 21.12
CA PRO A 97 -3.40 15.79 21.36
C PRO A 97 -3.26 14.65 20.35
N ILE A 98 -4.37 14.06 19.92
CA ILE A 98 -4.38 12.95 18.94
C ILE A 98 -3.90 13.46 17.58
N TYR A 99 -4.43 14.60 17.12
CA TYR A 99 -4.00 15.20 15.85
C TYR A 99 -2.53 15.62 15.88
N LYS A 100 -2.06 16.24 16.96
CA LYS A 100 -0.64 16.60 17.10
C LYS A 100 0.28 15.39 17.05
N LEU A 101 -0.07 14.31 17.75
CA LEU A 101 0.72 13.08 17.73
C LEU A 101 0.77 12.44 16.33
N LEU A 102 -0.36 12.44 15.62
CA LEU A 102 -0.43 11.96 14.24
C LEU A 102 0.40 12.82 13.28
N GLU A 103 0.30 14.13 13.39
CA GLU A 103 1.04 15.09 12.56
C GLU A 103 2.56 14.98 12.78
N GLU A 104 3.00 14.91 14.04
CA GLU A 104 4.42 14.71 14.38
C GLU A 104 4.99 13.39 13.83
N ASN A 105 4.18 12.33 13.82
CA ASN A 105 4.60 11.03 13.28
C ASN A 105 4.61 11.00 11.75
N LEU A 106 3.66 11.69 11.09
CA LEU A 106 3.64 11.82 9.64
C LEU A 106 4.83 12.63 9.11
N VAL A 107 5.22 13.71 9.81
CA VAL A 107 6.39 14.53 9.45
C VAL A 107 7.71 13.75 9.55
N LYS A 108 7.82 12.77 10.47
CA LYS A 108 9.02 11.94 10.59
C LYS A 108 9.18 10.90 9.47
N LEU A 109 8.11 10.64 8.71
CA LEU A 109 8.07 9.63 7.64
C LEU A 109 8.21 10.24 6.24
N SER A 110 8.14 11.57 6.10
CA SER A 110 8.38 12.34 4.87
C SER A 110 9.84 12.78 4.72
#